data_AF-A0A7V1FSL9-F1
#
_entry.id   AF-A0A7V1FSL9-F1
#
_cell.length_a   1.000
_cell.length_b   1.000
_cell.length_c   1.000
_cell.angle_alpha   90.00
_cell.angle_beta   90.00
_cell.angle_gamma   90.00
#
_symmetry.space_group_name_H-M   'P 1'
#
loop_
_entity.id
_entity.type
_entity.pdbx_description
1 polymer ?
#
loop_
_entity_poly.entity_id
_entity_poly.type
_entity_poly.pdbx_seq_one_letter_code
_entity_poly.pdbx_strand_id
1 'polypeptide(L)'
;MANKNSDDISHKAAESILGPNPVVGIPARDLMSTARMVMRQTIKQPVHSLKHLGRLGLAITDVVVGRSDIAPTPEDKRFTDPTWNQNPLYRRYMQGYLAWRKELNTWITSADLAPQDVSRAQFVIALMTEAMAPTNTALNPAALKRFFETGGKSLFDGMTHLVQDIANNGGMPSQVNMTAFEVGKNLATTKGSVVFRNEVLELIQYKPLTEEVYERPVLVVPPQINKFYVFDLSQEKSLARYLAVNHMQTFVVSWRNPTKAQREWGLSTYIEALKEAVDVILRITGSKDISMLGACSGGITTVSLLGHYAALKEKKVHSFTMLVSVLDTDVKTQVALFADEKSIEAARRMSYQSGVLEGRDMAKVFAWMRPNDLIWNYWVNNYLLGNEPPVFDILFWNNDTTRLPAALHGEFLELFKTNPLTRAGALEVCGTPIDLKQIKCDFFCIAGLNDHITPWEACYKSAKLLGGKCEFVLSSSGHIQSILNPPGNPKSRFFVNSEMPADPKKWLESASKESDSWWQHWRGWLHARGGKLKAAPAELGHADYPPMEAAPGTYVHER
;
A
#
# COMPACT_ATOMS: atom_id res chain seq x y z
N MET A 1 -33.27 12.70 -31.04
CA MET A 1 -32.29 13.60 -30.39
C MET A 1 -32.57 13.81 -28.89
N ALA A 2 -33.30 12.93 -28.19
CA ALA A 2 -33.64 13.14 -26.77
C ALA A 2 -32.80 12.34 -25.74
N ASN A 3 -32.00 11.34 -26.16
CA ASN A 3 -31.24 10.47 -25.24
C ASN A 3 -29.79 10.90 -24.97
N LYS A 4 -29.26 11.94 -25.64
CA LYS A 4 -27.87 12.39 -25.41
C LYS A 4 -27.75 13.44 -24.30
N ASN A 5 -28.85 14.13 -23.96
CA ASN A 5 -28.87 15.15 -22.92
C ASN A 5 -29.19 14.59 -21.53
N SER A 6 -29.91 13.46 -21.39
CA SER A 6 -30.20 12.89 -20.07
C SER A 6 -28.96 12.29 -19.42
N ASP A 7 -28.10 11.63 -20.20
CA ASP A 7 -26.85 11.05 -19.68
C ASP A 7 -25.85 12.14 -19.30
N ASP A 8 -25.74 13.22 -20.09
CA ASP A 8 -24.84 14.35 -19.79
C ASP A 8 -25.33 15.18 -18.58
N ILE A 9 -26.66 15.34 -18.40
CA ILE A 9 -27.25 15.99 -17.23
C ILE A 9 -27.17 15.09 -16.00
N SER A 10 -27.27 13.76 -16.14
CA SER A 10 -27.09 12.81 -15.02
C SER A 10 -25.63 12.72 -14.60
N HIS A 11 -24.69 12.80 -15.55
CA HIS A 11 -23.25 12.85 -15.28
C HIS A 11 -22.86 14.19 -14.62
N LYS A 12 -23.41 15.32 -15.09
CA LYS A 12 -23.24 16.64 -14.46
C LYS A 12 -23.97 16.76 -13.12
N ALA A 13 -25.12 16.10 -12.95
CA ALA A 13 -25.83 16.04 -11.68
C ALA A 13 -25.08 15.17 -10.67
N ALA A 14 -24.49 14.05 -11.10
CA ALA A 14 -23.58 13.24 -10.30
C ALA A 14 -22.33 14.02 -9.88
N GLU A 15 -21.81 14.92 -10.73
CA GLU A 15 -20.73 15.85 -10.36
C GLU A 15 -21.19 16.96 -9.40
N SER A 16 -22.45 17.40 -9.48
CA SER A 16 -22.97 18.54 -8.71
C SER A 16 -23.32 18.23 -7.24
N ILE A 17 -23.54 16.95 -6.91
CA ILE A 17 -24.01 16.51 -5.58
C ILE A 17 -22.84 16.12 -4.64
N LEU A 18 -21.60 16.10 -5.15
CA LEU A 18 -20.40 15.62 -4.45
C LEU A 18 -19.87 16.61 -3.40
N GLY A 19 -19.97 16.22 -2.13
CA GLY A 19 -19.06 16.66 -1.06
C GLY A 19 -17.70 15.94 -1.15
N PRO A 20 -16.76 16.25 -0.24
CA PRO A 20 -15.39 15.77 -0.32
C PRO A 20 -15.30 14.23 -0.31
N ASN A 21 -14.28 13.55 -0.85
CA ASN A 21 -14.14 12.08 -0.73
C ASN A 21 -12.70 11.58 -0.95
N PRO A 22 -11.97 11.12 0.08
CA PRO A 22 -10.59 10.66 -0.06
C PRO A 22 -10.40 9.22 -0.55
N VAL A 23 -11.47 8.43 -0.73
CA VAL A 23 -11.36 6.98 -1.01
C VAL A 23 -11.55 6.65 -2.49
N VAL A 24 -12.09 7.60 -3.27
CA VAL A 24 -12.39 7.45 -4.71
C VAL A 24 -11.46 8.32 -5.59
N GLY A 25 -10.41 8.88 -5.00
CA GLY A 25 -9.59 9.95 -5.58
C GLY A 25 -9.99 11.28 -4.98
N ILE A 26 -9.01 12.15 -4.67
CA ILE A 26 -9.32 13.53 -4.23
C ILE A 26 -10.09 14.20 -5.38
N PRO A 27 -11.39 14.50 -5.23
CA PRO A 27 -12.17 15.16 -6.26
C PRO A 27 -11.51 16.50 -6.62
N ALA A 28 -11.47 16.86 -7.91
CA ALA A 28 -10.95 18.16 -8.35
C ALA A 28 -11.61 19.34 -7.60
N ARG A 29 -12.86 19.16 -7.13
CA ARG A 29 -13.59 20.12 -6.29
C ARG A 29 -12.98 20.32 -4.91
N ASP A 30 -12.33 19.32 -4.31
CA ASP A 30 -11.70 19.43 -2.98
C ASP A 30 -10.33 20.10 -3.03
N LEU A 31 -9.57 19.77 -4.07
CA LEU A 31 -8.39 20.53 -4.47
C LEU A 31 -8.76 21.99 -4.73
N MET A 32 -9.87 22.21 -5.43
CA MET A 32 -10.35 23.56 -5.75
C MET A 32 -10.98 24.28 -4.55
N SER A 33 -11.63 23.58 -3.62
CA SER A 33 -12.20 24.16 -2.40
C SER A 33 -11.09 24.56 -1.44
N THR A 34 -10.07 23.70 -1.29
CA THR A 34 -8.86 23.99 -0.52
C THR A 34 -8.04 25.10 -1.19
N ALA A 35 -7.91 25.10 -2.52
CA ALA A 35 -7.28 26.20 -3.26
C ALA A 35 -8.06 27.52 -3.11
N ARG A 36 -9.40 27.48 -3.15
CA ARG A 36 -10.26 28.64 -2.87
C ARG A 36 -10.12 29.10 -1.42
N MET A 37 -9.98 28.20 -0.47
CA MET A 37 -9.73 28.51 0.94
C MET A 37 -8.39 29.23 1.09
N VAL A 38 -7.33 28.69 0.49
CA VAL A 38 -6.00 29.31 0.43
C VAL A 38 -6.11 30.72 -0.17
N MET A 39 -6.73 30.87 -1.33
CA MET A 39 -6.93 32.17 -1.99
C MET A 39 -7.75 33.15 -1.14
N ARG A 40 -8.83 32.67 -0.50
CA ARG A 40 -9.64 33.50 0.41
C ARG A 40 -8.85 33.96 1.63
N GLN A 41 -7.96 33.13 2.17
CA GLN A 41 -7.11 33.53 3.29
C GLN A 41 -6.02 34.52 2.87
N THR A 42 -5.48 34.42 1.66
CA THR A 42 -4.59 35.45 1.09
C THR A 42 -5.27 36.81 1.04
N ILE A 43 -6.56 36.84 0.68
CA ILE A 43 -7.37 38.07 0.64
C ILE A 43 -7.72 38.57 2.07
N LYS A 44 -8.06 37.66 2.98
CA LYS A 44 -8.45 38.00 4.37
C LYS A 44 -7.29 38.43 5.25
N GLN A 45 -6.05 38.07 4.92
CA GLN A 45 -4.86 38.38 5.70
C GLN A 45 -3.84 39.17 4.86
N PRO A 46 -4.17 40.42 4.46
CA PRO A 46 -3.33 41.20 3.55
C PRO A 46 -1.98 41.57 4.18
N VAL A 47 -1.94 41.92 5.48
CA VAL A 47 -0.71 42.24 6.21
C VAL A 47 0.21 41.02 6.32
N HIS A 48 -0.36 39.85 6.59
CA HIS A 48 0.37 38.57 6.64
C HIS A 48 0.99 38.24 5.28
N SER A 49 0.18 38.33 4.22
CA SER A 49 0.61 38.06 2.85
C SER A 49 1.68 39.05 2.37
N LEU A 50 1.55 40.35 2.69
CA LEU A 50 2.56 41.37 2.39
C LEU A 50 3.90 41.09 3.08
N LYS A 51 3.88 40.65 4.34
CA LYS A 51 5.09 40.29 5.09
C LYS A 51 5.84 39.13 4.42
N HIS A 52 5.13 38.09 4.01
CA HIS A 52 5.72 36.93 3.35
C HIS A 52 6.15 37.24 1.90
N LEU A 53 5.42 38.10 1.18
CA LEU A 53 5.88 38.63 -0.11
C LEU A 53 7.17 39.44 0.03
N GLY A 54 7.31 40.25 1.09
CA GLY A 54 8.55 40.96 1.40
C GLY A 54 9.73 40.02 1.68
N ARG A 55 9.51 38.97 2.47
CA ARG A 55 10.53 37.93 2.74
C ARG A 55 10.94 37.17 1.48
N LEU A 56 9.97 36.79 0.66
CA LEU A 56 10.23 36.16 -0.64
C LEU A 56 11.03 37.11 -1.54
N GLY A 57 10.67 38.39 -1.60
CA GLY A 57 11.40 39.40 -2.37
C GLY A 57 12.86 39.53 -1.95
N LEU A 58 13.14 39.54 -0.64
CA LEU A 58 14.50 39.52 -0.10
C LEU A 58 15.23 38.22 -0.49
N ALA A 59 14.61 37.06 -0.30
CA ALA A 59 15.21 35.78 -0.66
C ALA A 59 15.53 35.68 -2.16
N ILE A 60 14.63 36.14 -3.03
CA ILE A 60 14.87 36.20 -4.48
C ILE A 60 15.99 37.19 -4.81
N THR A 61 16.08 38.33 -4.11
CA THR A 61 17.19 39.28 -4.28
C THR A 61 18.52 38.62 -3.93
N ASP A 62 18.61 37.91 -2.81
CA ASP A 62 19.81 37.17 -2.43
C ASP A 62 20.18 36.09 -3.45
N VAL A 63 19.19 35.40 -4.02
CA VAL A 63 19.40 34.44 -5.12
C VAL A 63 19.98 35.12 -6.35
N VAL A 64 19.38 36.22 -6.81
CA VAL A 64 19.81 36.94 -8.02
C VAL A 64 21.22 37.51 -7.84
N VAL A 65 21.53 38.09 -6.67
CA VAL A 65 22.83 38.67 -6.33
C VAL A 65 23.88 37.58 -6.02
N GLY A 66 23.47 36.33 -5.83
CA GLY A 66 24.37 35.19 -5.57
C GLY A 66 24.84 35.08 -4.12
N ARG A 67 24.08 35.62 -3.17
CA ARG A 67 24.34 35.56 -1.72
C ARG A 67 23.52 34.46 -1.02
N SER A 68 22.67 33.74 -1.76
CA SER A 68 21.80 32.71 -1.20
C SER A 68 22.56 31.42 -0.93
N ASP A 69 22.48 30.94 0.31
CA ASP A 69 22.97 29.62 0.73
C ASP A 69 21.89 28.52 0.67
N ILE A 70 20.74 28.81 0.04
CA ILE A 70 19.66 27.83 -0.08
C ILE A 70 20.15 26.65 -0.93
N ALA A 71 19.97 25.45 -0.41
CA ALA A 71 20.32 24.20 -1.06
C ALA A 71 19.18 23.18 -0.91
N PRO A 72 19.06 22.22 -1.85
CA PRO A 72 18.13 21.10 -1.68
C PRO A 72 18.50 20.28 -0.45
N THR A 73 17.52 19.61 0.16
CA THR A 73 17.79 18.66 1.24
C THR A 73 18.57 17.46 0.68
N PRO A 74 19.44 16.80 1.47
CA PRO A 74 20.20 15.63 1.00
C PRO A 74 19.33 14.50 0.43
N GLU A 75 18.06 14.43 0.84
CA GLU A 75 17.09 13.43 0.40
C GLU A 75 16.39 13.81 -0.92
N ASP A 76 16.46 15.07 -1.39
CA ASP A 76 15.79 15.53 -2.61
C ASP A 76 16.59 15.16 -3.86
N LYS A 77 16.31 13.97 -4.38
CA LYS A 77 17.01 13.41 -5.54
C LYS A 77 16.80 14.18 -6.85
N ARG A 78 15.82 15.10 -6.92
CA ARG A 78 15.49 15.83 -8.15
C ARG A 78 16.62 16.75 -8.62
N PHE A 79 17.43 17.25 -7.68
CA PHE A 79 18.52 18.19 -7.96
C PHE A 79 19.92 17.54 -7.93
N THR A 80 20.00 16.23 -8.23
CA THR A 80 21.27 15.48 -8.21
C THR A 80 22.17 15.72 -9.43
N ASP A 81 21.61 16.21 -10.54
CA ASP A 81 22.41 16.56 -11.72
C ASP A 81 23.41 17.68 -11.36
N PRO A 82 24.73 17.51 -11.64
CA PRO A 82 25.75 18.49 -11.30
C PRO A 82 25.48 19.89 -11.84
N THR A 83 24.73 20.02 -12.93
CA THR A 83 24.37 21.31 -13.56
C THR A 83 23.61 22.22 -12.59
N TRP A 84 22.77 21.66 -11.72
CA TRP A 84 22.03 22.44 -10.71
C TRP A 84 22.94 23.14 -9.72
N ASN A 85 24.12 22.58 -9.47
CA ASN A 85 25.13 23.23 -8.66
C ASN A 85 26.11 24.01 -9.53
N GLN A 86 26.74 23.39 -10.53
CA GLN A 86 27.88 23.97 -11.23
C GLN A 86 27.52 25.16 -12.15
N ASN A 87 26.31 25.21 -12.70
CA ASN A 87 25.90 26.29 -13.59
C ASN A 87 25.20 27.42 -12.79
N PRO A 88 25.72 28.67 -12.82
CA PRO A 88 25.16 29.77 -12.03
C PRO A 88 23.68 30.09 -12.33
N LEU A 89 23.22 29.93 -13.57
CA LEU A 89 21.82 30.18 -13.94
C LEU A 89 20.90 29.10 -13.38
N TYR A 90 21.29 27.83 -13.53
CA TYR A 90 20.53 26.70 -12.97
C TYR A 90 20.52 26.72 -11.44
N ARG A 91 21.65 27.07 -10.81
CA ARG A 91 21.74 27.26 -9.37
C ARG A 91 20.74 28.31 -8.89
N ARG A 92 20.70 29.48 -9.54
CA ARG A 92 19.75 30.55 -9.21
C ARG A 92 18.29 30.13 -9.43
N TYR A 93 18.01 29.41 -10.52
CA TYR A 93 16.67 28.92 -10.81
C TYR A 93 16.17 27.94 -9.74
N MET A 94 17.01 26.96 -9.37
CA MET A 94 16.75 26.03 -8.27
C MET A 94 16.54 26.77 -6.95
N GLN A 95 17.44 27.68 -6.59
CA GLN A 95 17.36 28.41 -5.33
C GLN A 95 16.11 29.30 -5.25
N GLY A 96 15.73 29.95 -6.36
CA GLY A 96 14.49 30.73 -6.43
C GLY A 96 13.25 29.87 -6.23
N TYR A 97 13.21 28.68 -6.84
CA TYR A 97 12.15 27.70 -6.61
C TYR A 97 12.09 27.23 -5.15
N LEU A 98 13.23 26.88 -4.55
CA LEU A 98 13.31 26.43 -3.16
C LEU A 98 12.89 27.54 -2.18
N ALA A 99 13.30 28.79 -2.43
CA ALA A 99 12.87 29.96 -1.66
C ALA A 99 11.35 30.16 -1.74
N TRP A 100 10.79 30.12 -2.94
CA TRP A 100 9.34 30.22 -3.16
C TRP A 100 8.56 29.11 -2.43
N ARG A 101 9.01 27.85 -2.56
CA ARG A 101 8.38 26.71 -1.88
C ARG A 101 8.45 26.85 -0.35
N LYS A 102 9.60 27.28 0.18
CA LYS A 102 9.80 27.49 1.63
C LYS A 102 8.86 28.59 2.16
N GLU A 103 8.77 29.71 1.46
CA GLU A 103 7.90 30.82 1.87
C GLU A 103 6.41 30.46 1.76
N LEU A 104 5.98 29.75 0.72
CA LEU A 104 4.60 29.27 0.62
C LEU A 104 4.21 28.35 1.80
N ASN A 105 5.10 27.42 2.17
CA ASN A 105 4.88 26.55 3.33
C ASN A 105 4.88 27.33 4.65
N THR A 106 5.73 28.35 4.78
CA THR A 106 5.79 29.19 5.98
C THR A 106 4.55 30.07 6.10
N TRP A 107 4.07 30.63 4.99
CA TRP A 107 2.86 31.44 4.91
C TRP A 107 1.63 30.65 5.38
N ILE A 108 1.44 29.43 4.89
CA ILE A 108 0.28 28.61 5.28
C ILE A 108 0.36 28.13 6.74
N THR A 109 1.56 27.81 7.23
CA THR A 109 1.78 27.36 8.62
C THR A 109 1.51 28.47 9.63
N SER A 110 1.70 29.73 9.22
CA SER A 110 1.48 30.91 10.05
C SER A 110 0.15 31.61 9.77
N ALA A 111 -0.69 31.04 8.91
CA ALA A 111 -2.03 31.56 8.63
C ALA A 111 -2.98 31.20 9.78
N ASP A 112 -3.93 32.10 10.07
CA ASP A 112 -5.01 31.84 11.04
C ASP A 112 -6.01 30.80 10.49
N LEU A 113 -5.67 29.53 10.67
CA LEU A 113 -6.40 28.36 10.22
C LEU A 113 -6.37 27.28 11.30
N ALA A 114 -7.41 26.44 11.35
CA ALA A 114 -7.41 25.26 12.19
C ALA A 114 -6.26 24.32 11.80
N PRO A 115 -5.63 23.58 12.74
CA PRO A 115 -4.48 22.70 12.44
C PRO A 115 -4.74 21.68 11.32
N GLN A 116 -5.98 21.20 11.20
CA GLN A 116 -6.39 20.26 10.13
C GLN A 116 -6.42 20.96 8.76
N ASP A 117 -6.91 22.19 8.68
CA ASP A 117 -6.93 22.98 7.44
C ASP A 117 -5.54 23.41 7.00
N VAL A 118 -4.64 23.72 7.96
CA VAL A 118 -3.21 23.94 7.67
C VAL A 118 -2.61 22.71 7.01
N SER A 119 -2.86 21.52 7.56
CA SER A 119 -2.31 20.26 7.02
C SER A 119 -2.87 19.95 5.63
N ARG A 120 -4.16 20.17 5.39
CA ARG A 120 -4.79 20.03 4.05
C ARG A 120 -4.22 21.01 3.04
N ALA A 121 -4.04 22.26 3.43
CA ALA A 121 -3.50 23.29 2.56
C ALA A 121 -2.01 23.08 2.25
N GLN A 122 -1.22 22.61 3.22
CA GLN A 122 0.18 22.19 3.01
C GLN A 122 0.25 21.07 1.96
N PHE A 123 -0.64 20.08 2.02
CA PHE A 123 -0.71 19.01 1.02
C PHE A 123 -1.03 19.54 -0.38
N VAL A 124 -2.00 20.46 -0.53
CA VAL A 124 -2.33 21.07 -1.83
C VAL A 124 -1.20 21.95 -2.36
N ILE A 125 -0.55 22.74 -1.50
CA ILE A 125 0.62 23.54 -1.86
C ILE A 125 1.77 22.62 -2.28
N ALA A 126 1.97 21.50 -1.60
CA ALA A 126 2.97 20.50 -2.00
C ALA A 126 2.68 19.99 -3.41
N LEU A 127 1.44 19.57 -3.70
CA LEU A 127 1.04 19.13 -5.05
C LEU A 127 1.32 20.16 -6.14
N MET A 128 0.95 21.43 -5.90
CA MET A 128 1.18 22.52 -6.85
C MET A 128 2.67 22.83 -7.04
N THR A 129 3.42 22.95 -5.94
CA THR A 129 4.85 23.25 -5.99
C THR A 129 5.66 22.10 -6.57
N GLU A 130 5.19 20.86 -6.47
CA GLU A 130 5.78 19.71 -7.15
C GLU A 130 5.52 19.73 -8.66
N ALA A 131 4.28 20.02 -9.08
CA ALA A 131 3.96 20.17 -10.50
C ALA A 131 4.77 21.28 -11.19
N MET A 132 5.04 22.37 -10.47
CA MET A 132 5.80 23.52 -10.96
C MET A 132 7.32 23.38 -10.72
N ALA A 133 7.81 22.21 -10.31
CA ALA A 133 9.23 22.02 -10.06
C ALA A 133 10.05 22.19 -11.36
N PRO A 134 11.17 22.95 -11.32
CA PRO A 134 12.09 23.12 -12.44
C PRO A 134 12.44 21.82 -13.18
N THR A 135 12.62 20.76 -12.40
CA THR A 135 13.03 19.42 -12.83
C THR A 135 11.96 18.70 -13.64
N ASN A 136 10.70 19.13 -13.57
CA ASN A 136 9.58 18.51 -14.27
C ASN A 136 9.29 19.18 -15.63
N THR A 137 10.08 20.18 -16.00
CA THR A 137 9.94 20.94 -17.24
C THR A 137 11.01 20.57 -18.27
N ALA A 138 10.83 21.05 -19.51
CA ALA A 138 11.84 20.91 -20.56
C ALA A 138 13.18 21.60 -20.24
N LEU A 139 13.23 22.45 -19.20
CA LEU A 139 14.48 23.02 -18.68
C LEU A 139 15.26 22.05 -17.80
N ASN A 140 14.83 20.80 -17.62
CA ASN A 140 15.62 19.82 -16.89
C ASN A 140 16.97 19.58 -17.62
N PRO A 141 18.14 19.79 -16.96
CA PRO A 141 19.45 19.58 -17.57
C PRO A 141 19.64 18.20 -18.20
N ALA A 142 19.16 17.15 -17.54
CA ALA A 142 19.26 15.79 -18.04
C ALA A 142 18.41 15.59 -19.30
N ALA A 143 17.23 16.22 -19.37
CA ALA A 143 16.37 16.17 -20.55
C ALA A 143 16.97 16.93 -21.73
N LEU A 144 17.50 18.13 -21.51
CA LEU A 144 18.18 18.89 -22.56
C LEU A 144 19.42 18.15 -23.07
N LYS A 145 20.23 17.60 -22.16
CA LYS A 145 21.39 16.79 -22.53
C LYS A 145 20.99 15.60 -23.39
N ARG A 146 19.97 14.84 -22.96
CA ARG A 146 19.45 13.68 -23.67
C ARG A 146 18.87 14.03 -25.05
N PHE A 147 18.18 15.17 -25.15
CA PHE A 147 17.66 15.68 -26.42
C PHE A 147 18.80 15.89 -27.43
N PHE A 148 19.88 16.56 -27.03
CA PHE A 148 21.04 16.78 -27.91
C PHE A 148 21.79 15.46 -28.22
N GLU A 149 22.01 14.60 -27.21
CA GLU A 149 22.68 13.30 -27.38
C GLU A 149 21.94 12.38 -28.36
N THR A 150 20.61 12.47 -28.42
CA THR A 150 19.77 11.62 -29.28
C THR A 150 19.36 12.27 -30.59
N GLY A 151 19.82 13.50 -30.86
CA GLY A 151 19.39 14.27 -32.04
C GLY A 151 17.89 14.54 -32.07
N GLY A 152 17.24 14.66 -30.91
CA GLY A 152 15.80 14.90 -30.76
C GLY A 152 14.92 13.65 -30.71
N LYS A 153 15.47 12.46 -30.89
CA LYS A 153 14.69 11.21 -30.81
C LYS A 153 14.02 11.02 -29.45
N SER A 154 14.67 11.40 -28.35
CA SER A 154 14.08 11.28 -27.00
C SER A 154 12.78 12.05 -26.83
N LEU A 155 12.62 13.19 -27.48
CA LEU A 155 11.38 13.96 -27.45
C LEU A 155 10.27 13.24 -28.23
N PHE A 156 10.60 12.67 -29.40
CA PHE A 156 9.65 11.90 -30.19
C PHE A 156 9.16 10.65 -29.44
N ASP A 157 10.09 9.90 -28.84
CA ASP A 157 9.77 8.72 -28.02
C ASP A 157 8.90 9.14 -26.82
N GLY A 158 9.27 10.24 -26.13
CA GLY A 158 8.50 10.76 -24.99
C GLY A 158 7.09 11.26 -25.33
N MET A 159 6.90 11.92 -26.48
CA MET A 159 5.56 12.27 -26.97
C MET A 159 4.73 11.03 -27.30
N THR A 160 5.37 9.99 -27.86
CA THR A 160 4.70 8.72 -28.16
C THR A 160 4.20 8.06 -26.87
N HIS A 161 5.03 8.02 -25.82
CA HIS A 161 4.62 7.54 -24.50
C HIS A 161 3.46 8.36 -23.93
N LEU A 162 3.52 9.70 -24.02
CA LEU A 162 2.44 10.57 -23.53
C LEU A 162 1.11 10.30 -24.24
N VAL A 163 1.11 10.16 -25.57
CA VAL A 163 -0.10 9.84 -26.33
C VAL A 163 -0.66 8.47 -25.93
N GLN A 164 0.20 7.46 -25.75
CA GLN A 164 -0.20 6.14 -25.30
C GLN A 164 -0.80 6.18 -23.89
N ASP A 165 -0.21 6.93 -22.97
CA ASP A 165 -0.68 7.07 -21.59
C ASP A 165 -1.99 7.88 -21.49
N ILE A 166 -2.19 8.89 -22.35
CA ILE A 166 -3.48 9.58 -22.48
C ILE A 166 -4.56 8.61 -22.95
N ALA A 167 -4.26 7.78 -23.94
CA ALA A 167 -5.23 6.83 -24.51
C ALA A 167 -5.55 5.67 -23.57
N ASN A 168 -4.54 5.10 -22.90
CA ASN A 168 -4.63 3.81 -22.23
C ASN A 168 -4.51 3.89 -20.70
N ASN A 169 -3.94 4.97 -20.15
CA ASN A 169 -3.65 5.12 -18.71
C ASN A 169 -4.29 6.36 -18.08
N GLY A 170 -5.30 6.95 -18.74
CA GLY A 170 -6.04 8.12 -18.24
C GLY A 170 -5.17 9.36 -18.04
N GLY A 171 -4.08 9.50 -18.80
CA GLY A 171 -3.15 10.63 -18.75
C GLY A 171 -2.08 10.53 -17.66
N MET A 172 -2.04 9.44 -16.89
CA MET A 172 -0.99 9.21 -15.90
C MET A 172 0.24 8.57 -16.55
N PRO A 173 1.48 8.95 -16.18
CA PRO A 173 2.68 8.27 -16.65
C PRO A 173 2.68 6.79 -16.27
N SER A 174 2.96 5.93 -17.24
CA SER A 174 3.16 4.50 -17.00
C SER A 174 4.33 4.26 -16.04
N GLN A 175 4.04 3.60 -14.91
CA GLN A 175 5.07 3.32 -13.88
C GLN A 175 5.90 2.07 -14.17
N VAL A 176 5.40 1.17 -15.02
CA VAL A 176 6.03 -0.12 -15.32
C VAL A 176 5.64 -0.60 -16.71
N ASN A 177 6.53 -1.34 -17.35
CA ASN A 177 6.18 -2.05 -18.57
C ASN A 177 5.34 -3.30 -18.26
N MET A 178 4.02 -3.21 -18.50
CA MET A 178 3.06 -4.29 -18.25
C MET A 178 3.20 -5.49 -19.22
N THR A 179 4.03 -5.39 -20.27
CA THR A 179 4.27 -6.51 -21.21
C THR A 179 5.46 -7.38 -20.81
N ALA A 180 6.30 -6.90 -19.87
CA ALA A 180 7.51 -7.60 -19.46
C ALA A 180 7.24 -8.80 -18.52
N PHE A 181 6.07 -8.84 -17.88
CA PHE A 181 5.70 -9.88 -16.92
C PHE A 181 4.40 -10.57 -17.29
N GLU A 182 4.37 -11.87 -17.04
CA GLU A 182 3.21 -12.74 -17.19
C GLU A 182 3.13 -13.67 -15.97
N VAL A 183 2.04 -13.51 -15.21
CA VAL A 183 1.73 -14.32 -14.03
C VAL A 183 1.61 -15.78 -14.46
N GLY A 184 2.27 -16.68 -13.74
CA GLY A 184 2.39 -18.11 -14.07
C GLY A 184 3.54 -18.46 -15.01
N LYS A 185 4.20 -17.49 -15.67
CA LYS A 185 5.38 -17.75 -16.52
C LYS A 185 6.68 -17.21 -15.94
N ASN A 186 6.69 -15.95 -15.51
CA ASN A 186 7.88 -15.30 -14.93
C ASN A 186 7.63 -14.61 -13.58
N LEU A 187 6.36 -14.53 -13.16
CA LEU A 187 5.92 -14.24 -11.79
C LEU A 187 5.02 -15.37 -11.29
N ALA A 188 4.92 -15.60 -9.99
CA ALA A 188 4.08 -16.65 -9.41
C ALA A 188 4.39 -18.05 -9.96
N THR A 189 5.69 -18.37 -10.02
CA THR A 189 6.19 -19.60 -10.68
C THR A 189 6.51 -20.72 -9.69
N THR A 190 6.24 -20.54 -8.39
CA THR A 190 6.47 -21.61 -7.42
C THR A 190 5.50 -22.75 -7.68
N LYS A 191 6.04 -23.96 -7.89
CA LYS A 191 5.24 -25.14 -8.24
C LYS A 191 4.24 -25.46 -7.13
N GLY A 192 2.98 -25.65 -7.51
CA GLY A 192 1.89 -26.00 -6.62
C GLY A 192 0.64 -26.33 -7.42
N SER A 193 -0.46 -26.59 -6.72
CA SER A 193 -1.77 -26.86 -7.32
C SER A 193 -2.87 -26.19 -6.51
N VAL A 194 -3.94 -25.78 -7.18
CA VAL A 194 -5.20 -25.44 -6.51
C VAL A 194 -5.76 -26.72 -5.92
N VAL A 195 -6.01 -26.75 -4.62
CA VAL A 195 -6.54 -27.91 -3.89
C VAL A 195 -7.97 -27.71 -3.39
N PHE A 196 -8.44 -26.47 -3.40
CA PHE A 196 -9.83 -26.13 -3.10
C PHE A 196 -10.22 -24.82 -3.78
N ARG A 197 -11.50 -24.70 -4.15
CA ARG A 197 -12.07 -23.52 -4.79
C ARG A 197 -13.51 -23.37 -4.30
N ASN A 198 -13.85 -22.18 -3.80
CA ASN A 198 -15.23 -21.75 -3.62
C ASN A 198 -15.48 -20.47 -4.41
N GLU A 199 -16.62 -19.82 -4.20
CA GLU A 199 -16.97 -18.62 -4.97
C GLU A 199 -16.00 -17.45 -4.69
N VAL A 200 -15.39 -17.39 -3.50
CA VAL A 200 -14.62 -16.24 -3.00
C VAL A 200 -13.11 -16.42 -3.18
N LEU A 201 -12.60 -17.65 -3.07
CA LEU A 201 -11.17 -17.95 -3.13
C LEU A 201 -10.82 -19.28 -3.81
N GLU A 202 -9.60 -19.32 -4.31
CA GLU A 202 -8.83 -20.53 -4.58
C GLU A 202 -7.80 -20.73 -3.46
N LEU A 203 -7.68 -21.96 -2.97
CA LEU A 203 -6.63 -22.37 -2.04
C LEU A 203 -5.55 -23.12 -2.81
N ILE A 204 -4.34 -22.57 -2.83
CA ILE A 204 -3.18 -23.16 -3.49
C ILE A 204 -2.31 -23.84 -2.45
N GLN A 205 -1.95 -25.11 -2.69
CA GLN A 205 -0.91 -25.81 -1.93
C GLN A 205 0.38 -25.83 -2.76
N TYR A 206 1.47 -25.36 -2.19
CA TYR A 206 2.78 -25.42 -2.85
C TYR A 206 3.45 -26.77 -2.66
N LYS A 207 4.19 -27.20 -3.68
CA LYS A 207 5.01 -28.42 -3.63
C LYS A 207 6.14 -28.25 -2.61
N PRO A 208 6.27 -29.15 -1.62
CA PRO A 208 7.43 -29.17 -0.72
C PRO A 208 8.73 -29.27 -1.52
N LEU A 209 9.77 -28.56 -1.06
CA LEU A 209 11.11 -28.59 -1.68
C LEU A 209 12.14 -29.28 -0.77
N THR A 210 11.66 -30.01 0.23
CA THR A 210 12.43 -30.75 1.23
C THR A 210 11.83 -32.15 1.40
N GLU A 211 12.64 -33.12 1.84
CA GLU A 211 12.17 -34.50 2.11
C GLU A 211 11.25 -34.59 3.33
N GLU A 212 11.43 -33.67 4.28
CA GLU A 212 10.62 -33.57 5.49
C GLU A 212 10.03 -32.16 5.62
N VAL A 213 8.85 -32.07 6.23
CA VAL A 213 8.14 -30.83 6.57
C VAL A 213 7.64 -30.88 8.00
N TYR A 214 7.42 -29.72 8.61
CA TYR A 214 6.75 -29.61 9.91
C TYR A 214 5.27 -30.05 9.81
N GLU A 215 4.77 -30.68 10.88
CA GLU A 215 3.39 -31.17 10.93
C GLU A 215 2.32 -30.07 10.86
N ARG A 216 2.65 -28.85 11.32
CA ARG A 216 1.76 -27.68 11.21
C ARG A 216 2.01 -26.92 9.91
N PRO A 217 1.00 -26.81 9.04
CA PRO A 217 1.11 -26.03 7.81
C PRO A 217 0.99 -24.53 8.08
N VAL A 218 1.44 -23.73 7.11
CA VAL A 218 1.30 -22.28 7.10
C VAL A 218 0.28 -21.87 6.03
N LEU A 219 -0.73 -21.10 6.43
CA LEU A 219 -1.67 -20.44 5.51
C LEU A 219 -1.33 -18.96 5.36
N VAL A 220 -1.03 -18.54 4.14
CA VAL A 220 -0.82 -17.13 3.76
C VAL A 220 -2.14 -16.54 3.27
N VAL A 221 -2.61 -15.52 3.99
CA VAL A 221 -3.80 -14.72 3.69
C VAL A 221 -3.37 -13.34 3.19
N PRO A 222 -3.34 -13.13 1.87
CA PRO A 222 -2.96 -11.85 1.29
C PRO A 222 -4.07 -10.80 1.48
N PRO A 223 -3.77 -9.51 1.24
CA PRO A 223 -4.82 -8.50 1.13
C PRO A 223 -5.79 -8.84 -0.02
N GLN A 224 -7.04 -8.42 0.13
CA GLN A 224 -8.05 -8.42 -0.95
C GLN A 224 -7.76 -7.32 -1.98
N ILE A 225 -6.95 -6.34 -1.59
CA ILE A 225 -6.43 -5.28 -2.44
C ILE A 225 -5.15 -5.77 -3.12
N ASN A 226 -5.16 -5.75 -4.46
CA ASN A 226 -4.17 -6.37 -5.33
C ASN A 226 -4.09 -7.90 -5.15
N LYS A 227 -3.28 -8.55 -5.98
CA LYS A 227 -3.26 -10.02 -6.10
C LYS A 227 -2.27 -10.67 -5.13
N PHE A 228 -2.49 -11.95 -4.82
CA PHE A 228 -1.70 -12.68 -3.83
C PHE A 228 -0.20 -12.80 -4.19
N TYR A 229 0.14 -12.72 -5.47
CA TYR A 229 1.49 -13.05 -5.95
C TYR A 229 2.56 -12.05 -5.51
N VAL A 230 2.23 -11.01 -4.73
CA VAL A 230 3.25 -10.31 -3.93
C VAL A 230 4.04 -11.29 -3.07
N PHE A 231 3.42 -12.37 -2.57
CA PHE A 231 4.08 -13.43 -1.80
C PHE A 231 4.83 -14.46 -2.65
N ASP A 232 4.72 -14.39 -3.97
CA ASP A 232 5.36 -15.29 -4.92
C ASP A 232 5.71 -14.53 -6.22
N LEU A 233 6.58 -13.51 -6.13
CA LEU A 233 7.01 -12.75 -7.32
C LEU A 233 7.98 -13.57 -8.18
N SER A 234 9.22 -13.12 -8.31
CA SER A 234 10.32 -13.89 -8.89
C SER A 234 10.83 -14.93 -7.88
N GLN A 235 11.55 -15.94 -8.35
CA GLN A 235 12.06 -17.03 -7.48
C GLN A 235 12.88 -16.51 -6.30
N GLU A 236 13.66 -15.44 -6.50
CA GLU A 236 14.49 -14.82 -5.45
C GLU A 236 13.66 -14.02 -4.44
N LYS A 237 12.46 -13.57 -4.81
CA LYS A 237 11.57 -12.73 -4.00
C LYS A 237 10.28 -13.44 -3.60
N SER A 238 10.29 -14.77 -3.58
CA SER A 238 9.13 -15.58 -3.26
C SER A 238 9.15 -16.04 -1.80
N LEU A 239 8.18 -15.53 -1.01
CA LEU A 239 7.95 -16.00 0.36
C LEU A 239 7.42 -17.44 0.35
N ALA A 240 6.55 -17.76 -0.61
CA ALA A 240 6.02 -19.12 -0.78
C ALA A 240 7.14 -20.14 -1.00
N ARG A 241 8.07 -19.85 -1.91
CA ARG A 241 9.26 -20.67 -2.14
C ARG A 241 10.15 -20.71 -0.91
N TYR A 242 10.36 -19.57 -0.24
CA TYR A 242 11.16 -19.50 0.98
C TYR A 242 10.63 -20.43 2.08
N LEU A 243 9.31 -20.45 2.30
CA LEU A 243 8.68 -21.38 3.23
C LEU A 243 8.86 -22.85 2.79
N ALA A 244 8.64 -23.13 1.50
CA ALA A 244 8.74 -24.47 0.95
C ALA A 244 10.16 -25.08 1.03
N VAL A 245 11.22 -24.26 0.92
CA VAL A 245 12.62 -24.73 1.12
C VAL A 245 13.03 -24.80 2.58
N ASN A 246 12.25 -24.23 3.51
CA ASN A 246 12.54 -24.24 4.95
C ASN A 246 11.57 -25.15 5.72
N HIS A 247 11.22 -26.30 5.15
CA HIS A 247 10.42 -27.36 5.79
C HIS A 247 8.98 -26.97 6.16
N MET A 248 8.43 -25.87 5.63
CA MET A 248 7.04 -25.47 5.92
C MET A 248 6.11 -25.93 4.80
N GLN A 249 5.07 -26.68 5.17
CA GLN A 249 4.00 -26.99 4.23
C GLN A 249 3.13 -25.74 4.03
N THR A 250 3.15 -25.19 2.83
CA THR A 250 2.67 -23.82 2.58
C THR A 250 1.43 -23.82 1.71
N PHE A 251 0.43 -23.07 2.17
CA PHE A 251 -0.80 -22.79 1.46
C PHE A 251 -0.97 -21.28 1.29
N VAL A 252 -1.55 -20.84 0.19
CA VAL A 252 -1.89 -19.42 -0.03
C VAL A 252 -3.31 -19.30 -0.56
N VAL A 253 -3.98 -18.25 -0.12
CA VAL A 253 -5.28 -17.84 -0.65
C VAL A 253 -5.08 -16.99 -1.89
N SER A 254 -5.75 -17.34 -2.98
CA SER A 254 -5.90 -16.52 -4.18
C SER A 254 -7.35 -16.02 -4.21
N TRP A 255 -7.56 -14.75 -3.88
CA TRP A 255 -8.88 -14.13 -3.86
C TRP A 255 -9.44 -13.98 -5.28
N ARG A 256 -10.73 -14.24 -5.45
CA ARG A 256 -11.46 -13.90 -6.67
C ARG A 256 -11.55 -12.39 -6.86
N ASN A 257 -11.47 -11.92 -8.11
CA ASN A 257 -11.67 -10.50 -8.40
C ASN A 257 -13.19 -10.24 -8.58
N PRO A 258 -13.85 -9.56 -7.63
CA PRO A 258 -15.30 -9.47 -7.62
C PRO A 258 -15.82 -8.63 -8.79
N THR A 259 -17.04 -8.96 -9.23
CA THR A 259 -17.81 -8.14 -10.16
C THR A 259 -18.97 -7.47 -9.44
N LYS A 260 -19.76 -6.68 -10.17
CA LYS A 260 -20.98 -6.05 -9.62
C LYS A 260 -21.97 -7.06 -9.03
N ALA A 261 -21.95 -8.32 -9.48
CA ALA A 261 -22.79 -9.38 -8.93
C ALA A 261 -22.44 -9.71 -7.45
N GLN A 262 -21.18 -9.51 -7.07
CA GLN A 262 -20.65 -9.79 -5.74
C GLN A 262 -20.69 -8.57 -4.80
N ARG A 263 -21.46 -7.53 -5.14
CA ARG A 263 -21.46 -6.25 -4.40
C ARG A 263 -21.74 -6.38 -2.90
N GLU A 264 -22.48 -7.41 -2.49
CA GLU A 264 -22.91 -7.68 -1.11
C GLU A 264 -21.87 -8.50 -0.31
N TRP A 265 -20.74 -8.88 -0.90
CA TRP A 265 -19.68 -9.56 -0.16
C TRP A 265 -19.03 -8.61 0.85
N GLY A 266 -19.31 -8.85 2.12
CA GLY A 266 -18.71 -8.15 3.27
C GLY A 266 -17.61 -8.99 3.93
N LEU A 267 -17.05 -8.47 5.03
CA LEU A 267 -16.00 -9.09 5.81
C LEU A 267 -16.38 -10.50 6.28
N SER A 268 -17.63 -10.70 6.70
CA SER A 268 -18.14 -12.04 7.07
C SER A 268 -18.09 -13.03 5.90
N THR A 269 -18.33 -12.61 4.66
CA THR A 269 -18.22 -13.48 3.48
C THR A 269 -16.80 -13.99 3.29
N TYR A 270 -15.80 -13.10 3.44
CA TYR A 270 -14.39 -13.47 3.35
C TYR A 270 -13.94 -14.33 4.53
N ILE A 271 -14.48 -14.10 5.74
CA ILE A 271 -14.20 -14.90 6.94
C ILE A 271 -14.77 -16.32 6.79
N GLU A 272 -16.02 -16.48 6.31
CA GLU A 272 -16.58 -17.80 6.04
C GLU A 272 -15.76 -18.58 5.01
N ALA A 273 -15.37 -17.92 3.91
CA ALA A 273 -14.51 -18.56 2.92
C ALA A 273 -13.15 -19.00 3.51
N LEU A 274 -12.56 -18.21 4.41
CA LEU A 274 -11.33 -18.61 5.11
C LEU A 274 -11.57 -19.77 6.09
N LYS A 275 -12.73 -19.85 6.75
CA LYS A 275 -13.07 -20.99 7.62
C LYS A 275 -13.06 -22.30 6.83
N GLU A 276 -13.69 -22.29 5.65
CA GLU A 276 -13.65 -23.43 4.73
C GLU A 276 -12.22 -23.79 4.32
N ALA A 277 -11.41 -22.79 3.95
CA ALA A 277 -10.00 -23.01 3.59
C ALA A 277 -9.19 -23.62 4.75
N VAL A 278 -9.40 -23.16 5.98
CA VAL A 278 -8.75 -23.73 7.18
C VAL A 278 -9.16 -25.20 7.36
N ASP A 279 -10.45 -25.51 7.26
CA ASP A 279 -10.95 -26.88 7.41
C ASP A 279 -10.41 -27.82 6.33
N VAL A 280 -10.30 -27.34 5.09
CA VAL A 280 -9.65 -28.06 3.99
C VAL A 280 -8.17 -28.34 4.30
N ILE A 281 -7.42 -27.35 4.79
CA ILE A 281 -6.00 -27.54 5.15
C ILE A 281 -5.87 -28.58 6.26
N LEU A 282 -6.69 -28.50 7.32
CA LEU A 282 -6.67 -29.47 8.42
C LEU A 282 -6.97 -30.88 7.89
N ARG A 283 -7.93 -31.02 6.96
CA ARG A 283 -8.26 -32.30 6.33
C ARG A 283 -7.13 -32.84 5.44
N ILE A 284 -6.52 -31.99 4.60
CA ILE A 284 -5.42 -32.38 3.72
C ILE A 284 -4.19 -32.82 4.51
N THR A 285 -3.84 -32.05 5.54
CA THR A 285 -2.58 -32.21 6.25
C THR A 285 -2.65 -33.20 7.41
N GLY A 286 -3.86 -33.50 7.89
CA GLY A 286 -4.11 -34.23 9.14
C GLY A 286 -3.70 -33.46 10.39
N SER A 287 -3.33 -32.18 10.26
CA SER A 287 -2.94 -31.35 11.39
C SER A 287 -4.15 -30.95 12.24
N LYS A 288 -3.94 -30.71 13.54
CA LYS A 288 -5.02 -30.28 14.45
C LYS A 288 -5.24 -28.76 14.39
N ASP A 289 -4.20 -28.03 14.04
CA ASP A 289 -4.16 -26.58 13.98
C ASP A 289 -3.13 -26.13 12.92
N ILE A 290 -3.21 -24.85 12.54
CA ILE A 290 -2.31 -24.26 11.54
C ILE A 290 -1.60 -23.03 12.09
N SER A 291 -0.53 -22.62 11.41
CA SER A 291 0.00 -21.26 11.50
C SER A 291 -0.64 -20.39 10.42
N MET A 292 -1.07 -19.18 10.76
CA MET A 292 -1.60 -18.23 9.78
C MET A 292 -0.66 -17.03 9.60
N LEU A 293 -0.60 -16.50 8.39
CA LEU A 293 0.04 -15.22 8.08
C LEU A 293 -1.00 -14.34 7.41
N GLY A 294 -1.23 -13.14 7.96
CA GLY A 294 -2.10 -12.12 7.36
C GLY A 294 -1.33 -10.83 7.10
N ALA A 295 -1.54 -10.21 5.94
CA ALA A 295 -0.88 -8.96 5.57
C ALA A 295 -1.86 -7.86 5.16
N CYS A 296 -1.58 -6.62 5.56
CA CYS A 296 -2.42 -5.46 5.28
C CYS A 296 -3.91 -5.74 5.61
N SER A 297 -4.84 -5.58 4.65
CA SER A 297 -6.26 -5.89 4.86
C SER A 297 -6.52 -7.38 5.14
N GLY A 298 -5.68 -8.27 4.60
CA GLY A 298 -5.71 -9.71 4.93
C GLY A 298 -5.35 -9.97 6.40
N GLY A 299 -4.54 -9.09 7.02
CA GLY A 299 -4.30 -9.09 8.46
C GLY A 299 -5.54 -8.73 9.27
N ILE A 300 -6.32 -7.74 8.83
CA ILE A 300 -7.61 -7.36 9.45
C ILE A 300 -8.59 -8.54 9.38
N THR A 301 -8.74 -9.15 8.20
CA THR A 301 -9.61 -10.34 8.01
C THR A 301 -9.16 -11.51 8.87
N THR A 302 -7.85 -11.80 8.89
CA THR A 302 -7.30 -12.91 9.69
C THR A 302 -7.52 -12.69 11.18
N VAL A 303 -7.22 -11.50 11.71
CA VAL A 303 -7.44 -11.19 13.13
C VAL A 303 -8.93 -11.25 13.51
N SER A 304 -9.81 -10.83 12.61
CA SER A 304 -11.26 -10.94 12.81
C SER A 304 -11.70 -12.42 12.88
N LEU A 305 -11.17 -13.28 12.01
CA LEU A 305 -11.36 -14.73 12.08
C LEU A 305 -10.81 -15.34 13.38
N LEU A 306 -9.62 -14.93 13.81
CA LEU A 306 -9.05 -15.39 15.09
C LEU A 306 -9.91 -14.97 16.28
N GLY A 307 -10.47 -13.76 16.25
CA GLY A 307 -11.44 -13.29 17.25
C GLY A 307 -12.71 -14.13 17.26
N HIS A 308 -13.23 -14.49 16.09
CA HIS A 308 -14.38 -15.39 15.94
C HIS A 308 -14.08 -16.78 16.52
N TYR A 309 -12.94 -17.40 16.16
CA TYR A 309 -12.52 -18.67 16.74
C TYR A 309 -12.30 -18.60 18.24
N ALA A 310 -11.72 -17.51 18.77
CA ALA A 310 -11.53 -17.33 20.20
C ALA A 310 -12.87 -17.26 20.96
N ALA A 311 -13.85 -16.52 20.43
CA ALA A 311 -15.20 -16.40 21.01
C ALA A 311 -15.94 -17.76 21.00
N LEU A 312 -15.79 -18.54 19.92
CA LEU A 312 -16.34 -19.90 19.82
C LEU A 312 -15.50 -20.99 20.52
N LYS A 313 -14.35 -20.62 21.07
CA LYS A 313 -13.36 -21.53 21.69
C LYS A 313 -12.83 -22.61 20.73
N GLU A 314 -12.82 -22.33 19.44
CA GLU A 314 -12.23 -23.19 18.42
C GLU A 314 -10.71 -23.02 18.40
N LYS A 315 -9.97 -24.15 18.52
CA LYS A 315 -8.51 -24.16 18.59
C LYS A 315 -7.89 -24.60 17.25
N LYS A 316 -8.25 -23.92 16.17
CA LYS A 316 -7.78 -24.24 14.81
C LYS A 316 -6.48 -23.52 14.41
N VAL A 317 -6.05 -22.52 15.18
CA VAL A 317 -4.84 -21.73 14.88
C VAL A 317 -3.88 -21.75 16.06
N HIS A 318 -2.67 -22.23 15.81
CA HIS A 318 -1.61 -22.37 16.81
C HIS A 318 -0.80 -21.08 16.96
N SER A 319 -0.49 -20.43 15.84
CA SER A 319 0.30 -19.21 15.83
C SER A 319 -0.07 -18.30 14.65
N PHE A 320 0.19 -17.00 14.81
CA PHE A 320 -0.19 -15.99 13.83
C PHE A 320 0.97 -15.07 13.47
N THR A 321 1.11 -14.71 12.20
CA THR A 321 2.06 -13.71 11.71
C THR A 321 1.29 -12.54 11.10
N MET A 322 1.47 -11.34 11.62
CA MET A 322 0.83 -10.11 11.13
C MET A 322 1.87 -9.23 10.43
N LEU A 323 1.67 -8.95 9.14
CA LEU A 323 2.57 -8.11 8.37
C LEU A 323 1.91 -6.77 8.03
N VAL A 324 2.53 -5.65 8.41
CA VAL A 324 2.17 -4.28 8.00
C VAL A 324 0.66 -4.02 8.01
N SER A 325 0.02 -4.40 9.12
CA SER A 325 -1.44 -4.32 9.31
C SER A 325 -1.78 -3.36 10.43
N VAL A 326 -2.79 -2.52 10.21
CA VAL A 326 -3.28 -1.54 11.19
C VAL A 326 -4.67 -1.95 11.64
N LEU A 327 -4.80 -2.24 12.93
CA LEU A 327 -6.05 -2.59 13.62
C LEU A 327 -6.56 -1.42 14.48
N ASP A 328 -5.62 -0.67 15.06
CA ASP A 328 -5.90 0.58 15.76
C ASP A 328 -5.75 1.75 14.78
N THR A 329 -6.87 2.29 14.33
CA THR A 329 -6.94 3.33 13.31
C THR A 329 -6.86 4.75 13.87
N ASP A 330 -6.65 4.91 15.19
CA ASP A 330 -6.43 6.21 15.85
C ASP A 330 -5.02 6.76 15.58
N VAL A 331 -4.74 6.96 14.30
CA VAL A 331 -3.49 7.52 13.79
C VAL A 331 -3.81 8.57 12.76
N LYS A 332 -3.25 9.76 12.95
CA LYS A 332 -3.34 10.89 12.03
C LYS A 332 -2.52 10.61 10.76
N THR A 333 -3.03 9.75 9.89
CA THR A 333 -2.45 9.55 8.55
C THR A 333 -2.82 10.71 7.63
N GLN A 334 -2.04 10.94 6.56
CA GLN A 334 -2.35 12.00 5.60
C GLN A 334 -3.72 11.80 4.93
N VAL A 335 -4.15 10.55 4.73
CA VAL A 335 -5.49 10.20 4.21
C VAL A 335 -6.59 10.56 5.20
N ALA A 336 -6.38 10.28 6.49
CA ALA A 336 -7.34 10.63 7.54
C ALA A 336 -7.59 12.14 7.64
N LEU A 337 -6.65 12.99 7.19
CA LEU A 337 -6.85 14.44 7.14
C LEU A 337 -8.02 14.85 6.24
N PHE A 338 -8.32 14.08 5.19
CA PHE A 338 -9.36 14.38 4.21
C PHE A 338 -10.65 13.57 4.40
N ALA A 339 -10.68 12.63 5.35
CA ALA A 339 -11.84 11.78 5.62
C ALA A 339 -12.77 12.47 6.63
N ASP A 340 -13.72 13.27 6.14
CA ASP A 340 -14.85 13.73 6.96
C ASP A 340 -16.07 12.80 6.81
N GLU A 341 -17.05 12.94 7.69
CA GLU A 341 -18.22 12.04 7.73
C GLU A 341 -19.01 12.03 6.42
N LYS A 342 -19.20 13.22 5.82
CA LYS A 342 -19.90 13.36 4.54
C LYS A 342 -19.15 12.66 3.41
N SER A 343 -17.83 12.68 3.49
CA SER A 343 -16.93 12.06 2.53
C SER A 343 -17.00 10.55 2.52
N ILE A 344 -17.02 9.98 3.72
CA ILE A 344 -17.14 8.54 3.92
C ILE A 344 -18.51 8.05 3.44
N GLU A 345 -19.58 8.78 3.75
CA GLU A 345 -20.93 8.45 3.28
C GLU A 345 -21.06 8.54 1.75
N ALA A 346 -20.47 9.57 1.14
CA ALA A 346 -20.42 9.70 -0.31
C ALA A 346 -19.66 8.53 -0.95
N ALA A 347 -18.51 8.14 -0.40
CA ALA A 347 -17.72 7.01 -0.86
C ALA A 347 -18.51 5.70 -0.82
N ARG A 348 -19.18 5.43 0.30
CA ARG A 348 -20.03 4.25 0.47
C ARG A 348 -21.16 4.27 -0.56
N ARG A 349 -21.86 5.39 -0.73
CA ARG A 349 -22.94 5.50 -1.72
C ARG A 349 -22.45 5.26 -3.14
N MET A 350 -21.29 5.82 -3.51
CA MET A 350 -20.70 5.64 -4.84
C MET A 350 -20.32 4.18 -5.10
N SER A 351 -19.65 3.51 -4.15
CA SER A 351 -19.30 2.09 -4.33
C SER A 351 -20.55 1.22 -4.43
N TYR A 352 -21.59 1.49 -3.63
CA TYR A 352 -22.87 0.77 -3.71
C TYR A 352 -23.60 0.99 -5.04
N GLN A 353 -23.58 2.20 -5.59
CA GLN A 353 -24.17 2.48 -6.91
C GLN A 353 -23.39 1.80 -8.04
N SER A 354 -22.07 1.76 -7.95
CA SER A 354 -21.21 1.05 -8.91
C SER A 354 -21.28 -0.48 -8.77
N GLY A 355 -21.57 -0.97 -7.56
CA GLY A 355 -21.51 -2.38 -7.15
C GLY A 355 -20.12 -2.79 -6.62
N VAL A 356 -19.07 -2.15 -7.09
CA VAL A 356 -17.68 -2.37 -6.67
C VAL A 356 -16.90 -1.05 -6.71
N LEU A 357 -15.86 -0.94 -5.88
CA LEU A 357 -14.81 0.06 -6.04
C LEU A 357 -13.79 -0.48 -7.06
N GLU A 358 -13.58 0.27 -8.15
CA GLU A 358 -12.62 -0.10 -9.19
C GLU A 358 -11.18 0.12 -8.70
N GLY A 359 -10.30 -0.85 -8.94
CA GLY A 359 -8.90 -0.81 -8.49
C GLY A 359 -8.12 0.41 -9.01
N ARG A 360 -8.45 0.88 -10.23
CA ARG A 360 -7.84 2.09 -10.84
C ARG A 360 -8.10 3.37 -10.04
N ASP A 361 -9.25 3.47 -9.38
CA ASP A 361 -9.62 4.68 -8.64
C ASP A 361 -8.87 4.71 -7.30
N MET A 362 -8.71 3.55 -6.67
CA MET A 362 -7.85 3.36 -5.51
C MET A 362 -6.37 3.64 -5.84
N ALA A 363 -5.84 3.11 -6.95
CA ALA A 363 -4.46 3.33 -7.38
C ALA A 363 -4.15 4.82 -7.60
N LYS A 364 -5.09 5.59 -8.14
CA LYS A 364 -4.94 7.05 -8.29
C LYS A 364 -4.77 7.75 -6.94
N VAL A 365 -5.58 7.42 -5.94
CA VAL A 365 -5.43 7.99 -4.57
C VAL A 365 -4.01 7.76 -4.05
N PHE A 366 -3.51 6.53 -4.16
CA PHE A 366 -2.17 6.18 -3.70
C PHE A 366 -1.07 6.94 -4.45
N ALA A 367 -1.16 7.08 -5.77
CA ALA A 367 -0.20 7.83 -6.57
C ALA A 367 -0.11 9.31 -6.15
N TRP A 368 -1.27 9.93 -5.86
CA TRP A 368 -1.34 11.33 -5.44
C TRP A 368 -0.82 11.60 -4.02
N MET A 369 -0.65 10.57 -3.18
CA MET A 369 -0.03 10.74 -1.86
C MET A 369 1.48 10.97 -1.92
N ARG A 370 2.15 10.52 -3.00
CA ARG A 370 3.59 10.71 -3.23
C ARG A 370 3.85 11.16 -4.67
N PRO A 371 3.46 12.38 -5.03
CA PRO A 371 3.44 12.81 -6.42
C PRO A 371 4.85 12.85 -7.01
N ASN A 372 5.85 13.32 -6.27
CA ASN A 372 7.25 13.24 -6.71
C ASN A 372 7.68 11.81 -7.08
N ASP A 373 7.43 10.84 -6.20
CA ASP A 373 7.93 9.47 -6.37
C ASP A 373 7.13 8.67 -7.40
N LEU A 374 5.81 8.90 -7.45
CA LEU A 374 4.85 8.05 -8.18
C LEU A 374 4.29 8.69 -9.45
N ILE A 375 4.53 9.98 -9.68
CA ILE A 375 4.07 10.70 -10.87
C ILE A 375 5.25 11.39 -11.56
N TRP A 376 5.92 12.32 -10.86
CA TRP A 376 6.89 13.21 -11.50
C TRP A 376 8.19 12.50 -11.90
N ASN A 377 8.65 11.51 -11.13
CA ASN A 377 9.79 10.69 -11.54
C ASN A 377 9.55 9.98 -12.88
N TYR A 378 8.36 9.41 -13.08
CA TYR A 378 7.98 8.75 -14.33
C TYR A 378 7.64 9.74 -15.44
N TRP A 379 7.09 10.91 -15.11
CA TRP A 379 6.91 12.00 -16.06
C TRP A 379 8.26 12.42 -16.68
N VAL A 380 9.26 12.66 -15.84
CA VAL A 380 10.61 13.03 -16.30
C VAL A 380 11.22 11.89 -17.10
N ASN A 381 11.18 10.66 -16.59
CA ASN A 381 11.77 9.50 -17.28
C ASN A 381 11.11 9.22 -18.63
N ASN A 382 9.78 9.09 -18.65
CA ASN A 382 9.08 8.59 -19.82
C ASN A 382 8.92 9.68 -20.88
N TYR A 383 8.54 10.89 -20.47
CA TYR A 383 8.14 11.94 -21.41
C TYR A 383 9.27 12.92 -21.73
N LEU A 384 10.11 13.28 -20.75
CA LEU A 384 11.22 14.21 -20.99
C LEU A 384 12.49 13.50 -21.50
N LEU A 385 12.82 12.33 -20.92
CA LEU A 385 13.99 11.55 -21.34
C LEU A 385 13.70 10.58 -22.49
N GLY A 386 12.42 10.30 -22.78
CA GLY A 386 12.01 9.33 -23.80
C GLY A 386 12.37 7.89 -23.45
N ASN A 387 12.60 7.60 -22.17
CA ASN A 387 12.96 6.26 -21.74
C ASN A 387 11.70 5.41 -21.56
N GLU A 388 11.85 4.10 -21.74
CA GLU A 388 10.81 3.15 -21.38
C GLU A 388 10.55 3.15 -19.86
N PRO A 389 9.32 2.86 -19.41
CA PRO A 389 9.04 2.59 -18.00
C PRO A 389 9.91 1.44 -17.48
N PRO A 390 10.32 1.46 -16.20
CA PRO A 390 11.18 0.42 -15.65
C PRO A 390 10.50 -0.96 -15.69
N VAL A 391 11.31 -2.00 -15.86
CA VAL A 391 10.87 -3.41 -15.72
C VAL A 391 11.09 -3.82 -14.26
N PHE A 392 10.06 -3.63 -13.44
CA PHE A 392 10.13 -3.91 -12.00
C PHE A 392 8.90 -4.67 -11.53
N ASP A 393 9.13 -5.89 -11.05
CA ASP A 393 8.11 -6.86 -10.65
C ASP A 393 7.13 -6.33 -9.59
N ILE A 394 7.62 -5.57 -8.60
CA ILE A 394 6.77 -4.97 -7.57
C ILE A 394 5.83 -3.91 -8.15
N LEU A 395 6.28 -3.11 -9.12
CA LEU A 395 5.40 -2.11 -9.75
C LEU A 395 4.39 -2.77 -10.69
N PHE A 396 4.77 -3.87 -11.36
CA PHE A 396 3.82 -4.68 -12.11
C PHE A 396 2.69 -5.19 -11.22
N TRP A 397 3.04 -5.77 -10.07
CA TRP A 397 2.06 -6.19 -9.07
C TRP A 397 1.19 -5.03 -8.56
N ASN A 398 1.79 -3.87 -8.31
CA ASN A 398 1.06 -2.70 -7.82
C ASN A 398 -0.01 -2.22 -8.82
N ASN A 399 0.28 -2.33 -10.12
CA ASN A 399 -0.63 -1.93 -11.19
C ASN A 399 -1.65 -3.02 -11.57
N ASP A 400 -1.43 -4.27 -11.17
CA ASP A 400 -2.38 -5.37 -11.35
C ASP A 400 -3.39 -5.41 -10.19
N THR A 401 -4.24 -4.37 -10.17
CA THR A 401 -5.21 -4.12 -9.11
C THR A 401 -6.40 -5.06 -9.14
N THR A 402 -7.05 -5.26 -7.99
CA THR A 402 -8.34 -5.95 -7.85
C THR A 402 -9.46 -4.97 -7.51
N ARG A 403 -10.71 -5.36 -7.77
CA ARG A 403 -11.89 -4.62 -7.31
C ARG A 403 -12.21 -4.96 -5.86
N LEU A 404 -12.87 -4.03 -5.17
CA LEU A 404 -13.39 -4.28 -3.82
C LEU A 404 -14.93 -4.24 -3.83
N PRO A 405 -15.64 -5.24 -3.28
CA PRO A 405 -17.10 -5.21 -3.20
C PRO A 405 -17.60 -4.01 -2.41
N ALA A 406 -18.77 -3.48 -2.77
CA ALA A 406 -19.34 -2.31 -2.10
C ALA A 406 -19.55 -2.52 -0.59
N ALA A 407 -20.01 -3.71 -0.18
CA ALA A 407 -20.20 -4.06 1.23
C ALA A 407 -18.87 -4.05 2.00
N LEU A 408 -17.87 -4.82 1.56
CA LEU A 408 -16.55 -4.85 2.21
C LEU A 408 -15.87 -3.47 2.23
N HIS A 409 -15.96 -2.71 1.14
CA HIS A 409 -15.47 -1.34 1.10
C HIS A 409 -16.14 -0.46 2.17
N GLY A 410 -17.47 -0.51 2.25
CA GLY A 410 -18.25 0.21 3.25
C GLY A 410 -17.89 -0.18 4.68
N GLU A 411 -17.64 -1.46 4.95
CA GLU A 411 -17.23 -1.96 6.26
C GLU A 411 -15.81 -1.53 6.64
N PHE A 412 -14.86 -1.53 5.71
CA PHE A 412 -13.53 -0.98 5.97
C PHE A 412 -13.59 0.50 6.32
N LEU A 413 -14.41 1.29 5.61
CA LEU A 413 -14.61 2.70 5.98
C LEU A 413 -15.21 2.86 7.38
N GLU A 414 -16.15 2.01 7.76
CA GLU A 414 -16.70 2.02 9.12
C GLU A 414 -15.65 1.66 10.17
N LEU A 415 -14.81 0.66 9.87
CA LEU A 415 -13.72 0.23 10.73
C LEU A 415 -12.73 1.37 10.95
N PHE A 416 -12.32 2.07 9.89
CA PHE A 416 -11.45 3.25 10.01
C PHE A 416 -12.10 4.39 10.79
N LYS A 417 -13.41 4.61 10.60
CA LYS A 417 -14.17 5.69 11.27
C LYS A 417 -14.37 5.43 12.76
N THR A 418 -14.81 4.23 13.13
CA THR A 418 -15.29 3.90 14.48
C THR A 418 -14.26 3.17 15.33
N ASN A 419 -13.16 2.71 14.70
CA ASN A 419 -12.05 1.96 15.30
C ASN A 419 -12.54 0.82 16.22
N PRO A 420 -13.45 -0.06 15.75
CA PRO A 420 -14.20 -0.96 16.62
C PRO A 420 -13.32 -2.05 17.24
N LEU A 421 -12.23 -2.45 16.56
CA LEU A 421 -11.30 -3.48 17.02
C LEU A 421 -10.59 -3.15 18.35
N THR A 422 -10.60 -1.89 18.78
CA THR A 422 -10.05 -1.46 20.07
C THR A 422 -11.00 -1.73 21.25
N ARG A 423 -12.26 -2.04 20.99
CA ARG A 423 -13.30 -2.23 22.02
C ARG A 423 -13.90 -3.63 21.90
N ALA A 424 -13.89 -4.39 22.99
CA ALA A 424 -14.46 -5.73 23.04
C ALA A 424 -15.94 -5.71 22.60
N GLY A 425 -16.30 -6.60 21.67
CA GLY A 425 -17.67 -6.77 21.17
C GLY A 425 -18.17 -5.65 20.23
N ALA A 426 -17.35 -4.65 19.90
CA ALA A 426 -17.77 -3.56 19.01
C ALA A 426 -17.72 -3.91 17.52
N LEU A 427 -17.00 -4.96 17.13
CA LEU A 427 -17.08 -5.57 15.80
C LEU A 427 -17.76 -6.93 15.93
N GLU A 428 -18.76 -7.18 15.09
CA GLU A 428 -19.39 -8.48 14.93
C GLU A 428 -19.05 -9.04 13.55
N VAL A 429 -18.60 -10.30 13.50
CA VAL A 429 -18.32 -11.03 12.26
C VAL A 429 -18.96 -12.41 12.32
N CYS A 430 -19.62 -12.82 11.24
CA CYS A 430 -20.35 -14.09 11.18
C CYS A 430 -21.32 -14.28 12.37
N GLY A 431 -22.02 -13.21 12.77
CA GLY A 431 -22.94 -13.23 13.92
C GLY A 431 -22.26 -13.34 15.30
N THR A 432 -20.93 -13.17 15.37
CA THR A 432 -20.15 -13.33 16.60
C THR A 432 -19.45 -12.02 16.97
N PRO A 433 -19.75 -11.43 18.15
CA PRO A 433 -19.01 -10.28 18.65
C PRO A 433 -17.60 -10.70 19.05
N ILE A 434 -16.58 -10.00 18.55
CA ILE A 434 -15.18 -10.37 18.77
C ILE A 434 -14.48 -9.48 19.79
N ASP A 435 -13.51 -10.06 20.50
CA ASP A 435 -12.59 -9.37 21.40
C ASP A 435 -11.17 -9.85 21.14
N LEU A 436 -10.32 -8.94 20.66
CA LEU A 436 -8.93 -9.27 20.31
C LEU A 436 -8.10 -9.73 21.51
N LYS A 437 -8.50 -9.35 22.75
CA LYS A 437 -7.84 -9.83 23.97
C LYS A 437 -8.07 -11.32 24.23
N GLN A 438 -9.06 -11.94 23.59
CA GLN A 438 -9.31 -13.37 23.68
C GLN A 438 -8.43 -14.20 22.75
N ILE A 439 -7.78 -13.58 21.76
CA ILE A 439 -6.80 -14.25 20.90
C ILE A 439 -5.54 -14.52 21.73
N LYS A 440 -5.32 -15.77 22.12
CA LYS A 440 -4.22 -16.19 23.02
C LYS A 440 -3.04 -16.86 22.33
N CYS A 441 -3.12 -17.15 21.03
CA CYS A 441 -2.01 -17.75 20.30
C CYS A 441 -0.79 -16.83 20.28
N ASP A 442 0.41 -17.42 20.28
CA ASP A 442 1.63 -16.68 20.03
C ASP A 442 1.59 -16.02 18.65
N PHE A 443 2.08 -14.79 18.55
CA PHE A 443 2.10 -14.09 17.27
C PHE A 443 3.36 -13.28 17.02
N PHE A 444 3.68 -13.15 15.75
CA PHE A 444 4.82 -12.41 15.23
C PHE A 444 4.30 -11.20 14.44
N CYS A 445 4.80 -10.00 14.73
CA CYS A 445 4.31 -8.77 14.09
C CYS A 445 5.45 -8.03 13.41
N ILE A 446 5.30 -7.76 12.11
CA ILE A 446 6.24 -6.96 11.31
C ILE A 446 5.65 -5.60 10.98
N ALA A 447 6.44 -4.56 11.21
CA ALA A 447 6.19 -3.22 10.69
C ALA A 447 7.41 -2.68 9.93
N GLY A 448 7.21 -1.61 9.13
CA GLY A 448 8.29 -0.93 8.40
C GLY A 448 8.59 0.45 8.97
N LEU A 449 9.85 0.72 9.32
CA LEU A 449 10.31 2.01 9.85
C LEU A 449 10.02 3.16 8.88
N ASN A 450 10.16 2.90 7.57
CA ASN A 450 9.90 3.86 6.50
C ASN A 450 8.56 3.57 5.81
N ASP A 451 7.63 2.89 6.48
CA ASP A 451 6.29 2.62 5.97
C ASP A 451 5.38 3.82 6.22
N HIS A 452 4.88 4.41 5.14
CA HIS A 452 3.98 5.57 5.19
C HIS A 452 2.52 5.19 4.93
N ILE A 453 2.26 3.95 4.51
CA ILE A 453 0.91 3.42 4.30
C ILE A 453 0.38 2.95 5.66
N THR A 454 1.19 2.14 6.35
CA THR A 454 0.91 1.66 7.70
C THR A 454 2.05 2.09 8.63
N PRO A 455 1.96 3.30 9.22
CA PRO A 455 3.00 3.79 10.13
C PRO A 455 3.29 2.77 11.23
N TRP A 456 4.57 2.51 11.49
CA TRP A 456 4.94 1.40 12.38
C TRP A 456 4.44 1.57 13.81
N GLU A 457 4.26 2.82 14.29
CA GLU A 457 3.64 3.08 15.59
C GLU A 457 2.17 2.63 15.63
N ALA A 458 1.46 2.71 14.51
CA ALA A 458 0.10 2.20 14.35
C ALA A 458 0.09 0.67 14.43
N CYS A 459 1.00 0.01 13.71
CA CYS A 459 1.18 -1.44 13.79
C CYS A 459 1.59 -1.90 15.20
N TYR A 460 2.43 -1.13 15.89
CA TYR A 460 2.85 -1.39 17.26
C TYR A 460 1.68 -1.34 18.23
N LYS A 461 0.87 -0.27 18.19
CA LYS A 461 -0.38 -0.18 18.97
C LYS A 461 -1.34 -1.32 18.66
N SER A 462 -1.50 -1.63 17.37
CA SER A 462 -2.36 -2.72 16.88
C SER A 462 -1.95 -4.08 17.46
N ALA A 463 -0.64 -4.37 17.50
CA ALA A 463 -0.12 -5.59 18.12
C ALA A 463 -0.51 -5.71 19.60
N LYS A 464 -0.54 -4.59 20.35
CA LYS A 464 -0.92 -4.59 21.76
C LYS A 464 -2.40 -4.84 22.02
N LEU A 465 -3.26 -4.84 20.99
CA LEU A 465 -4.67 -5.20 21.13
C LEU A 465 -4.86 -6.71 21.37
N LEU A 466 -4.01 -7.55 20.78
CA LEU A 466 -4.10 -9.00 20.90
C LEU A 466 -3.71 -9.47 22.31
N GLY A 467 -4.27 -10.61 22.73
CA GLY A 467 -4.06 -11.18 24.07
C GLY A 467 -2.91 -12.18 24.19
N GLY A 468 -2.30 -12.59 23.07
CA GLY A 468 -1.21 -13.56 23.00
C GLY A 468 0.16 -12.94 23.23
N LYS A 469 1.21 -13.78 23.23
CA LYS A 469 2.59 -13.30 23.29
C LYS A 469 3.03 -12.77 21.92
N CYS A 470 3.39 -11.50 21.86
CA CYS A 470 3.89 -10.84 20.65
C CYS A 470 5.41 -10.91 20.57
N GLU A 471 5.93 -11.26 19.39
CA GLU A 471 7.29 -10.95 18.97
C GLU A 471 7.21 -9.84 17.91
N PHE A 472 7.50 -8.60 18.34
CA PHE A 472 7.43 -7.44 17.46
C PHE A 472 8.81 -7.19 16.82
N VAL A 473 8.80 -6.98 15.51
CA VAL A 473 10.00 -6.75 14.72
C VAL A 473 9.77 -5.56 13.78
N LEU A 474 10.76 -4.68 13.71
CA LEU A 474 10.71 -3.50 12.87
C LEU A 474 11.73 -3.62 11.73
N SER A 475 11.25 -3.72 10.50
CA SER A 475 12.09 -3.67 9.30
C SER A 475 12.53 -2.22 9.04
N SER A 476 13.75 -2.01 8.56
CA SER A 476 14.21 -0.67 8.16
C SER A 476 13.61 -0.15 6.84
N SER A 477 12.73 -0.91 6.20
CA SER A 477 12.25 -0.66 4.84
C SER A 477 10.86 0.00 4.80
N GLY A 478 10.38 0.33 3.59
CA GLY A 478 9.00 0.79 3.35
C GLY A 478 7.99 -0.35 3.29
N HIS A 479 6.73 -0.07 2.94
CA HIS A 479 5.60 -1.02 3.06
C HIS A 479 5.87 -2.41 2.43
N ILE A 480 6.03 -2.46 1.10
CA ILE A 480 6.23 -3.73 0.38
C ILE A 480 7.60 -4.33 0.67
N GLN A 481 8.64 -3.50 0.82
CA GLN A 481 9.98 -3.98 1.15
C GLN A 481 10.08 -4.51 2.59
N SER A 482 9.15 -4.16 3.47
CA SER A 482 9.03 -4.75 4.79
C SER A 482 8.45 -6.15 4.75
N ILE A 483 7.56 -6.43 3.78
CA ILE A 483 7.08 -7.80 3.49
C ILE A 483 8.17 -8.59 2.74
N LEU A 484 8.67 -8.01 1.65
CA LEU A 484 9.63 -8.60 0.71
C LEU A 484 11.06 -8.23 1.07
N ASN A 485 11.61 -9.05 1.97
CA ASN A 485 12.98 -8.92 2.41
C ASN A 485 13.66 -10.29 2.30
N PRO A 486 13.98 -10.80 1.09
CA PRO A 486 14.70 -12.06 0.98
C PRO A 486 16.10 -11.97 1.61
N PRO A 487 16.61 -13.07 2.20
CA PRO A 487 17.99 -13.15 2.71
C PRO A 487 19.05 -12.77 1.68
N GLY A 488 20.17 -12.22 2.16
CA GLY A 488 21.35 -11.93 1.35
C GLY A 488 21.45 -10.49 0.87
N ASN A 489 20.52 -9.61 1.26
CA ASN A 489 20.63 -8.18 1.00
C ASN A 489 21.48 -7.49 2.09
N PRO A 490 22.70 -7.01 1.79
CA PRO A 490 23.59 -6.42 2.79
C PRO A 490 23.09 -5.07 3.33
N LYS A 491 22.11 -4.43 2.66
CA LYS A 491 21.49 -3.18 3.12
C LYS A 491 20.31 -3.44 4.07
N SER A 492 19.78 -4.66 4.09
CA SER A 492 18.69 -5.06 4.96
C SER A 492 19.14 -5.11 6.41
N ARG A 493 18.25 -4.64 7.28
CA ARG A 493 18.42 -4.61 8.73
C ARG A 493 17.05 -4.52 9.37
N PHE A 494 16.92 -5.10 10.55
CA PHE A 494 15.70 -5.07 11.34
C PHE A 494 16.04 -4.86 12.81
N PHE A 495 15.02 -4.54 13.61
CA PHE A 495 15.15 -4.30 15.03
C PHE A 495 14.25 -5.26 15.79
N VAL A 496 14.75 -5.78 16.91
CA VAL A 496 14.04 -6.70 17.79
C VAL A 496 14.22 -6.27 19.25
N ASN A 497 13.25 -6.60 20.09
CA ASN A 497 13.33 -6.32 21.52
C ASN A 497 12.52 -7.39 22.27
N SER A 498 13.00 -7.79 23.44
CA SER A 498 12.31 -8.75 24.31
C SER A 498 11.10 -8.16 25.01
N GLU A 499 11.07 -6.84 25.20
CA GLU A 499 9.97 -6.13 25.86
C GLU A 499 9.14 -5.31 24.88
N MET A 500 7.88 -5.03 25.25
CA MET A 500 6.98 -4.15 24.50
C MET A 500 6.38 -3.05 25.39
N PRO A 501 7.17 -2.01 25.76
CA PRO A 501 6.68 -0.89 26.56
C PRO A 501 5.47 -0.18 25.92
N ALA A 502 4.75 0.64 26.69
CA ALA A 502 3.61 1.40 26.19
C ALA A 502 3.97 2.34 25.03
N ASP A 503 5.14 2.98 25.13
CA ASP A 503 5.63 3.93 24.14
C ASP A 503 6.45 3.20 23.05
N PRO A 504 6.02 3.24 21.77
CA PRO A 504 6.78 2.65 20.67
C PRO A 504 8.18 3.27 20.53
N LYS A 505 8.37 4.56 20.82
CA LYS A 505 9.69 5.19 20.68
C LYS A 505 10.71 4.61 21.66
N LYS A 506 10.28 4.36 22.91
CA LYS A 506 11.11 3.66 23.91
C LYS A 506 11.44 2.23 23.51
N TRP A 507 10.51 1.55 22.83
CA TRP A 507 10.77 0.22 22.26
C TRP A 507 11.93 0.28 21.26
N LEU A 508 11.92 1.27 20.35
CA LEU A 508 12.97 1.44 19.34
C LEU A 508 14.32 1.85 19.94
N GLU A 509 14.31 2.75 20.93
CA GLU A 509 15.53 3.20 21.63
C GLU A 509 16.28 2.05 22.33
N SER A 510 15.55 1.05 22.81
CA SER A 510 16.09 -0.13 23.49
C SER A 510 16.21 -1.37 22.61
N ALA A 511 15.81 -1.28 21.33
CA ALA A 511 15.83 -2.42 20.42
C ALA A 511 17.26 -2.77 19.97
N SER A 512 17.52 -4.07 19.86
CA SER A 512 18.74 -4.59 19.25
C SER A 512 18.61 -4.57 17.74
N LYS A 513 19.64 -4.09 17.06
CA LYS A 513 19.70 -3.98 15.61
C LYS A 513 20.38 -5.22 15.04
N GLU A 514 19.67 -5.91 14.16
CA GLU A 514 20.12 -7.10 13.46
C GLU A 514 20.36 -6.81 11.98
N SER A 515 21.37 -7.44 11.40
CA SER A 515 21.67 -7.36 9.96
C SER A 515 20.88 -8.40 9.16
N ASP A 516 20.82 -8.19 7.84
CA ASP A 516 20.17 -9.09 6.87
C ASP A 516 18.63 -9.13 7.06
N SER A 517 18.01 -10.20 6.56
CA SER A 517 16.57 -10.38 6.49
C SER A 517 15.96 -10.90 7.80
N TRP A 518 14.85 -10.26 8.21
CA TRP A 518 14.01 -10.76 9.30
C TRP A 518 13.37 -12.12 8.98
N TRP A 519 13.30 -12.56 7.72
CA TRP A 519 12.77 -13.88 7.34
C TRP A 519 13.53 -15.01 8.03
N GLN A 520 14.84 -14.85 8.26
CA GLN A 520 15.64 -15.85 8.97
C GLN A 520 15.24 -15.96 10.44
N HIS A 521 14.96 -14.82 11.08
CA HIS A 521 14.48 -14.76 12.45
C HIS A 521 13.07 -15.35 12.57
N TRP A 522 12.17 -14.96 11.67
CA TRP A 522 10.82 -15.50 11.58
C TRP A 522 10.79 -17.01 11.28
N ARG A 523 11.70 -17.52 10.44
CA ARG A 523 11.87 -18.96 10.23
C ARG A 523 12.14 -19.68 11.54
N GLY A 524 13.08 -19.20 12.35
CA GLY A 524 13.36 -19.79 13.66
C GLY A 524 12.13 -19.78 14.57
N TRP A 525 11.40 -18.67 14.56
CA TRP A 525 10.13 -18.54 15.30
C TRP A 525 9.05 -19.53 14.85
N LEU A 526 8.93 -19.76 13.54
CA LEU A 526 8.02 -20.73 12.94
C LEU A 526 8.44 -22.17 13.26
N HIS A 527 9.73 -22.50 13.12
CA HIS A 527 10.27 -23.84 13.40
C HIS A 527 9.98 -24.26 14.85
N ALA A 528 10.17 -23.34 15.80
CA ALA A 528 9.84 -23.57 17.21
C ALA A 528 8.35 -23.89 17.45
N ARG A 529 7.47 -23.52 16.52
CA ARG A 529 6.01 -23.71 16.58
C ARG A 529 5.49 -24.71 15.56
N GLY A 530 6.34 -25.24 14.68
CA GLY A 530 5.96 -26.14 13.59
C GLY A 530 5.58 -27.55 14.04
N GLY A 531 5.92 -27.92 15.28
CA GLY A 531 5.72 -29.28 15.81
C GLY A 531 6.83 -30.24 15.37
N LYS A 532 6.52 -31.52 15.23
CA LYS A 532 7.49 -32.51 14.76
C LYS A 532 7.68 -32.43 13.25
N LEU A 533 8.88 -32.77 12.78
CA LEU A 533 9.10 -33.06 11.37
C LEU A 533 8.44 -34.39 11.01
N LYS A 534 7.88 -34.44 9.81
CA LYS A 534 7.32 -35.63 9.17
C LYS A 534 7.74 -35.67 7.70
N ALA A 535 7.66 -36.84 7.09
CA ALA A 535 7.90 -36.97 5.65
C ALA A 535 7.00 -35.99 4.86
N ALA A 536 7.60 -35.32 3.86
CA ALA A 536 6.86 -34.47 2.95
C ALA A 536 5.81 -35.28 2.19
N PRO A 537 4.61 -34.72 1.95
CA PRO A 537 3.58 -35.42 1.17
C PRO A 537 4.09 -35.66 -0.26
N ALA A 538 3.93 -36.90 -0.74
CA ALA A 538 4.32 -37.30 -2.09
C ALA A 538 3.44 -36.64 -3.17
N GLU A 539 2.17 -36.40 -2.84
CA GLU A 539 1.17 -35.79 -3.71
C GLU A 539 0.57 -34.54 -3.06
N LEU A 540 0.11 -33.60 -3.88
CA LEU A 540 -0.63 -32.42 -3.43
C LEU A 540 -2.11 -32.76 -3.30
N GLY A 541 -2.80 -32.08 -2.39
CA GLY A 541 -4.21 -32.30 -2.09
C GLY A 541 -4.44 -33.52 -1.20
N HIS A 542 -5.66 -34.04 -1.28
CA HIS A 542 -6.15 -35.19 -0.53
C HIS A 542 -7.20 -35.93 -1.37
N ALA A 543 -7.58 -37.16 -1.01
CA ALA A 543 -8.63 -37.89 -1.76
C ALA A 543 -9.96 -37.11 -1.85
N ASP A 544 -10.36 -36.47 -0.75
CA ASP A 544 -11.54 -35.59 -0.69
C ASP A 544 -11.35 -34.24 -1.40
N TYR A 545 -10.09 -33.85 -1.66
CA TYR A 545 -9.68 -32.57 -2.23
C TYR A 545 -8.57 -32.79 -3.25
N PRO A 546 -8.88 -33.44 -4.39
CA PRO A 546 -7.87 -33.77 -5.38
C PRO A 546 -7.26 -32.49 -5.97
N PRO A 547 -5.98 -32.51 -6.35
CA PRO A 547 -5.35 -31.37 -6.99
C PRO A 547 -6.05 -31.05 -8.31
N MET A 548 -6.38 -29.77 -8.51
CA MET A 548 -7.01 -29.25 -9.72
C MET A 548 -5.93 -28.66 -10.65
N GLU A 549 -6.10 -27.42 -11.12
CA GLU A 549 -5.14 -26.76 -11.99
C GLU A 549 -3.84 -26.41 -11.24
N ALA A 550 -2.74 -26.28 -11.98
CA ALA A 550 -1.47 -25.86 -11.42
C ALA A 550 -1.55 -24.43 -10.86
N ALA A 551 -0.75 -24.13 -9.84
CA ALA A 551 -0.50 -22.76 -9.41
C ALA A 551 0.00 -21.93 -10.61
N PRO A 552 -0.44 -20.67 -10.76
CA PRO A 552 -1.07 -19.82 -9.75
C PRO A 552 -2.61 -19.83 -9.73
N GLY A 553 -3.25 -20.83 -10.34
CA GLY A 553 -4.72 -20.96 -10.37
C GLY A 553 -5.38 -20.10 -11.46
N THR A 554 -6.69 -19.92 -11.38
CA THR A 554 -7.48 -19.20 -12.41
C THR A 554 -7.91 -17.81 -11.96
N TYR A 555 -8.23 -17.62 -10.67
CA TYR A 555 -8.76 -16.36 -10.15
C TYR A 555 -7.74 -15.22 -10.24
N VAL A 556 -6.45 -15.52 -10.16
CA VAL A 556 -5.38 -14.54 -10.30
C VAL A 556 -5.34 -13.87 -11.69
N HIS A 557 -5.91 -14.51 -12.71
CA HIS A 557 -5.95 -13.99 -14.07
C HIS A 557 -7.16 -13.11 -14.36
N GLU A 558 -8.13 -13.03 -13.45
CA GLU A 558 -9.30 -12.17 -13.58
C GLU A 558 -8.90 -10.67 -13.50
N ARG A 559 -9.59 -9.83 -14.29
CA ARG A 559 -9.34 -8.38 -14.40
C ARG A 559 -10.54 -7.55 -13.99
#